data_AF-A0A7W1HFK7-F1
#
_entry.id   AF-A0A7W1HFK7-F1
#
_cell.length_a   1.000
_cell.length_b   1.000
_cell.length_c   1.000
_cell.angle_alpha   90.00
_cell.angle_beta   90.00
_cell.angle_gamma   90.00
#
_symmetry.space_group_name_H-M   'P 1'
#
loop_
_entity.id
_entity.type
_entity.pdbx_description
1 polymer ?
#
loop_
_entity_poly.entity_id
_entity_poly.type
_entity_poly.pdbx_seq_one_letter_code
_entity_poly.pdbx_strand_id
1 'polypeptide(L)'
;MKNEIEEKLKILQELYKSDFLHPFPYQDCEKVSFENDFEDFIPSLDLYFSDIAGYCSWGKKIGSWSAEKIETVKNHLQKSFFERFPKFIKLKSKITDRETPQLYNQLLIFDLMRLTLFDILLEVKAEKNSPVAEVSQLPLAI
;
A
#
# COMPACT_ATOMS: atom_id res chain seq x y z
N MET A 1 -16.40 -11.79 -6.74
CA MET A 1 -16.29 -10.53 -5.99
C MET A 1 -15.98 -10.75 -4.51
N LYS A 2 -16.92 -11.13 -3.62
CA LYS A 2 -16.58 -11.31 -2.19
C LYS A 2 -15.42 -12.30 -1.93
N ASN A 3 -15.36 -13.41 -2.68
CA ASN A 3 -14.25 -14.36 -2.61
C ASN A 3 -12.92 -13.79 -3.13
N GLU A 4 -12.94 -12.89 -4.13
CA GLU A 4 -11.73 -12.28 -4.70
C GLU A 4 -11.10 -11.27 -3.73
N ILE A 5 -11.93 -10.46 -3.05
CA ILE A 5 -11.47 -9.55 -1.99
C ILE A 5 -10.84 -10.35 -0.85
N GLU A 6 -11.43 -11.48 -0.46
CA GLU A 6 -10.90 -12.34 0.61
C GLU A 6 -9.55 -12.95 0.23
N GLU A 7 -9.37 -13.40 -1.02
CA GLU A 7 -8.09 -13.88 -1.54
C GLU A 7 -7.03 -12.78 -1.55
N LYS A 8 -7.36 -11.58 -2.04
CA LYS A 8 -6.44 -10.43 -2.02
C LYS A 8 -6.04 -10.02 -0.61
N LEU A 9 -6.98 -10.04 0.34
CA LEU A 9 -6.68 -9.79 1.75
C LEU A 9 -5.74 -10.84 2.33
N LYS A 10 -5.86 -12.10 1.92
CA LYS A 10 -4.94 -13.16 2.34
C LYS A 10 -3.53 -12.93 1.78
N ILE A 11 -3.42 -12.61 0.48
CA ILE A 11 -2.13 -12.23 -0.15
C ILE A 11 -1.50 -11.05 0.58
N LEU A 12 -2.28 -10.00 0.86
CA LEU A 12 -1.81 -8.81 1.58
C LEU A 12 -1.27 -9.16 2.98
N GLN A 13 -1.93 -10.08 3.68
CA GLN A 13 -1.48 -10.55 5.00
C GLN A 13 -0.20 -11.37 4.92
N GLU A 14 -0.02 -12.19 3.88
CA GLU A 14 1.20 -12.96 3.65
C GLU A 14 2.38 -12.02 3.34
N LEU A 15 2.17 -11.02 2.47
CA LEU A 15 3.17 -9.98 2.19
C LEU A 15 3.55 -9.20 3.45
N TYR A 16 2.56 -8.71 4.21
CA TYR A 16 2.80 -8.00 5.46
C TYR A 16 3.61 -8.83 6.48
N LYS A 17 3.31 -10.12 6.61
CA LYS A 17 4.05 -11.03 7.49
C LYS A 17 5.47 -11.30 7.01
N SER A 18 5.69 -11.39 5.69
CA SER A 18 7.02 -11.59 5.14
C SER A 18 7.93 -10.41 5.44
N ASP A 19 7.43 -9.17 5.33
CA ASP A 19 8.20 -7.97 5.62
C ASP A 19 8.42 -7.73 7.12
N PHE A 20 7.44 -8.06 7.98
CA PHE A 20 7.52 -7.84 9.42
C PHE A 20 8.75 -8.49 10.10
N LEU A 21 9.35 -9.50 9.46
CA LEU A 21 10.54 -10.19 9.97
C LEU A 21 11.86 -9.59 9.50
N HIS A 22 11.83 -8.60 8.61
CA HIS A 22 13.03 -7.99 8.04
C HIS A 22 13.35 -6.65 8.71
N PRO A 23 14.58 -6.45 9.20
CA PRO A 23 15.00 -5.14 9.68
C PRO A 23 15.03 -4.14 8.53
N PHE A 24 14.83 -2.86 8.84
CA PHE A 24 14.97 -1.77 7.87
C PHE A 24 16.39 -1.79 7.23
N PRO A 25 16.54 -1.52 5.92
CA PRO A 25 17.74 -1.87 5.16
C PRO A 25 18.75 -0.72 5.19
N TYR A 26 19.14 -0.28 6.39
CA TYR A 26 20.00 0.90 6.61
C TYR A 26 21.28 0.87 5.77
N GLN A 27 21.97 -0.27 5.74
CA GLN A 27 23.21 -0.42 4.99
C GLN A 27 23.04 -0.18 3.49
N ASP A 28 21.95 -0.68 2.90
CA ASP A 28 21.68 -0.47 1.48
C ASP A 28 21.22 0.96 1.19
N CYS A 29 20.48 1.57 2.11
CA CYS A 29 20.11 2.99 2.03
C CYS A 29 21.33 3.91 2.05
N GLU A 30 22.27 3.68 2.97
CA GLU A 30 23.50 4.46 3.08
C GLU A 30 24.36 4.33 1.82
N LYS A 31 24.50 3.12 1.27
CA LYS A 31 25.24 2.90 0.01
C LYS A 31 24.73 3.77 -1.13
N VAL A 32 23.41 3.94 -1.27
CA VAL A 32 22.84 4.71 -2.39
C VAL A 32 22.79 6.21 -2.13
N SER A 33 22.63 6.64 -0.87
CA SER A 33 22.48 8.05 -0.52
C SER A 33 23.82 8.78 -0.36
N PHE A 34 24.91 8.07 -0.06
CA PHE A 34 26.22 8.65 0.27
C PHE A 34 26.76 9.65 -0.76
N GLU A 35 26.58 9.37 -2.05
CA GLU A 35 27.15 10.22 -3.11
C GLU A 35 26.28 11.42 -3.51
N ASN A 36 25.04 11.52 -3.01
CA ASN A 36 24.05 12.45 -3.55
C ASN A 36 23.42 13.38 -2.51
N ASP A 37 23.94 13.39 -1.28
CA ASP A 37 23.52 14.27 -0.19
C ASP A 37 21.99 14.23 0.05
N PHE A 38 21.45 13.01 0.08
CA PHE A 38 20.03 12.78 0.33
C PHE A 38 19.79 12.44 1.80
N GLU A 39 20.04 13.40 2.69
CA GLU A 39 19.87 13.24 4.15
C GLU A 39 18.46 12.75 4.54
N ASP A 40 17.44 13.18 3.79
CA ASP A 40 16.05 12.79 4.04
C ASP A 40 15.63 11.43 3.44
N PHE A 41 16.52 10.70 2.76
CA PHE A 41 16.14 9.47 2.04
C PHE A 41 15.59 8.40 2.99
N ILE A 42 16.33 8.10 4.05
CA ILE A 42 15.94 7.10 5.06
C ILE A 42 14.63 7.51 5.75
N PRO A 43 14.48 8.73 6.31
CA PRO A 43 13.21 9.17 6.90
C PRO A 43 12.03 9.11 5.94
N SER A 44 12.23 9.46 4.66
CA SER A 44 11.14 9.43 3.66
C SER A 44 10.72 8.00 3.33
N LEU A 45 11.68 7.08 3.28
CA LEU A 45 11.44 5.66 3.04
C LEU A 45 10.70 5.03 4.23
N ASP A 46 11.15 5.31 5.45
CA ASP A 46 10.52 4.84 6.68
C ASP A 46 9.07 5.34 6.81
N LEU A 47 8.82 6.62 6.51
CA LEU A 47 7.48 7.18 6.46
C LEU A 47 6.59 6.47 5.41
N TYR A 48 7.13 6.22 4.21
CA TYR A 48 6.41 5.53 3.16
C TYR A 48 6.03 4.10 3.54
N PHE A 49 6.98 3.34 4.10
CA PHE A 49 6.74 1.99 4.59
C PHE A 49 5.73 1.98 5.74
N SER A 50 5.89 2.88 6.71
CA SER A 50 4.99 3.01 7.85
C SER A 50 3.55 3.31 7.44
N ASP A 51 3.34 4.18 6.45
CA ASP A 51 1.99 4.48 5.93
C ASP A 51 1.32 3.23 5.35
N ILE A 52 2.03 2.50 4.47
CA ILE A 52 1.49 1.30 3.82
C ILE A 52 1.23 0.19 4.85
N ALA A 53 2.21 -0.08 5.74
CA ALA A 53 2.08 -1.03 6.82
C ALA A 53 0.89 -0.68 7.74
N GLY A 54 0.76 0.60 8.06
CA GLY A 54 -0.33 1.15 8.85
C GLY A 54 -1.70 0.83 8.24
N TYR A 55 -1.86 0.98 6.93
CA TYR A 55 -3.11 0.59 6.25
C TYR A 55 -3.30 -0.93 6.19
N CYS A 56 -2.24 -1.69 5.91
CA CYS A 56 -2.30 -3.16 5.83
C CYS A 56 -2.71 -3.80 7.16
N SER A 57 -2.31 -3.20 8.29
CA SER A 57 -2.63 -3.68 9.64
C SER A 57 -4.14 -3.77 9.92
N TRP A 58 -4.98 -3.06 9.16
CA TRP A 58 -6.43 -3.13 9.31
C TRP A 58 -7.03 -4.43 8.77
N GLY A 59 -6.39 -5.07 7.80
CA GLY A 59 -6.80 -6.35 7.21
C GLY A 59 -8.29 -6.38 6.87
N LYS A 60 -9.02 -7.35 7.45
CA LYS A 60 -10.47 -7.54 7.19
C LYS A 60 -11.33 -6.32 7.60
N LYS A 61 -10.85 -5.44 8.46
CA LYS A 61 -11.57 -4.22 8.87
C LYS A 61 -11.61 -3.16 7.76
N ILE A 62 -10.89 -3.34 6.66
CA ILE A 62 -10.95 -2.43 5.50
C ILE A 62 -12.38 -2.36 4.92
N GLY A 63 -13.13 -3.48 4.92
CA GLY A 63 -14.52 -3.50 4.44
C GLY A 63 -15.46 -2.55 5.20
N SER A 64 -15.17 -2.25 6.46
CA SER A 64 -15.97 -1.34 7.29
C SER A 64 -15.56 0.13 7.18
N TRP A 65 -14.58 0.48 6.34
CA TRP A 65 -14.18 1.88 6.17
C TRP A 65 -15.28 2.72 5.50
N SER A 66 -15.37 3.99 5.87
CA SER A 66 -16.25 4.95 5.19
C SER A 66 -15.79 5.20 3.76
N ALA A 67 -16.70 5.60 2.87
CA ALA A 67 -16.37 5.95 1.49
C ALA A 67 -15.32 7.08 1.42
N GLU A 68 -15.40 8.07 2.31
CA GLU A 68 -14.42 9.15 2.44
C GLU A 68 -13.03 8.61 2.82
N LYS A 69 -12.94 7.73 3.82
CA LYS A 69 -11.66 7.13 4.22
C LYS A 69 -11.05 6.31 3.08
N ILE A 70 -11.87 5.53 2.38
CA ILE A 70 -11.44 4.77 1.20
C ILE A 70 -10.86 5.71 0.14
N GLU A 71 -11.54 6.81 -0.18
CA GLU A 71 -11.08 7.75 -1.21
C GLU A 71 -9.76 8.43 -0.81
N THR A 72 -9.65 8.88 0.44
CA THR A 72 -8.42 9.51 0.97
C THR A 72 -7.23 8.55 0.89
N VAL A 73 -7.39 7.31 1.38
CA VAL A 73 -6.31 6.31 1.35
C VAL A 73 -5.98 5.91 -0.09
N LYS A 74 -6.98 5.74 -0.95
CA LYS A 74 -6.77 5.43 -2.37
C LYS A 74 -5.89 6.49 -3.04
N ASN A 75 -6.16 7.78 -2.82
CA ASN A 75 -5.35 8.87 -3.38
C ASN A 75 -3.90 8.84 -2.90
N HIS A 76 -3.65 8.41 -1.66
CA HIS A 76 -2.29 8.23 -1.15
C HIS A 76 -1.58 7.03 -1.80
N LEU A 77 -2.30 5.92 -2.01
CA LEU A 77 -1.74 4.68 -2.57
C LEU A 77 -1.50 4.74 -4.08
N GLN A 78 -2.01 5.74 -4.81
CA GLN A 78 -1.79 5.86 -6.26
C GLN A 78 -0.31 6.01 -6.63
N LYS A 79 0.49 6.59 -5.75
CA LYS A 79 1.89 6.93 -6.03
C LYS A 79 2.84 5.91 -5.44
N SER A 80 3.75 5.41 -6.26
CA SER A 80 4.95 4.70 -5.81
C SER A 80 5.87 5.64 -5.02
N PHE A 81 6.88 5.07 -4.34
CA PHE A 81 7.83 5.84 -3.54
C PHE A 81 8.45 7.02 -4.31
N PHE A 82 8.97 6.80 -5.52
CA PHE A 82 9.63 7.85 -6.30
C PHE A 82 8.67 8.87 -6.91
N GLU A 83 7.39 8.53 -7.07
CA GLU A 83 6.36 9.48 -7.48
C GLU A 83 5.91 10.37 -6.32
N ARG A 84 5.90 9.81 -5.10
CA ARG A 84 5.63 10.56 -3.86
C ARG A 84 6.80 11.44 -3.46
N PHE A 85 8.03 10.99 -3.71
CA PHE A 85 9.26 11.72 -3.40
C PHE A 85 10.16 11.87 -4.65
N PRO A 86 9.79 12.73 -5.61
CA PRO A 86 10.51 12.88 -6.88
C PRO A 86 11.98 13.26 -6.73
N LYS A 87 12.37 13.90 -5.61
CA LYS A 87 13.76 14.27 -5.33
C LYS A 87 14.71 13.06 -5.34
N PHE A 88 14.23 11.86 -5.02
CA PHE A 88 15.02 10.63 -4.99
C PHE A 88 15.03 9.85 -6.30
N ILE A 89 14.43 10.36 -7.38
CA ILE A 89 14.31 9.60 -8.64
C ILE A 89 15.67 9.13 -9.19
N LYS A 90 16.73 9.92 -8.95
CA LYS A 90 18.11 9.58 -9.33
C LYS A 90 18.66 8.33 -8.64
N LEU A 91 18.11 7.97 -7.47
CA LEU A 91 18.49 6.75 -6.74
C LEU A 91 17.85 5.49 -7.33
N LYS A 92 16.76 5.62 -8.10
CA LYS A 92 16.01 4.48 -8.62
C LYS A 92 16.87 3.50 -9.42
N SER A 93 17.79 4.00 -10.25
CA SER A 93 18.69 3.15 -11.04
C SER A 93 19.84 2.55 -10.24
N LYS A 94 20.12 3.06 -9.04
CA LYS A 94 21.14 2.53 -8.13
C LYS A 94 20.58 1.42 -7.23
N ILE A 95 19.26 1.43 -7.03
CA ILE A 95 18.58 0.43 -6.21
C ILE A 95 18.31 -0.80 -7.08
N THR A 96 19.13 -1.85 -6.91
CA THR A 96 19.08 -3.08 -7.71
C THR A 96 19.13 -4.31 -6.81
N ASP A 97 18.68 -5.45 -7.34
CA ASP A 97 18.75 -6.76 -6.69
C ASP A 97 20.19 -7.20 -6.39
N ARG A 98 21.17 -6.72 -7.17
CA ARG A 98 22.58 -7.05 -7.01
C ARG A 98 23.31 -6.15 -6.00
N GLU A 99 23.17 -4.84 -6.14
CA GLU A 99 23.98 -3.88 -5.36
C GLU A 99 23.34 -3.54 -4.00
N THR A 100 22.00 -3.54 -3.95
CA THR A 100 21.20 -3.17 -2.78
C THR A 100 20.06 -4.17 -2.57
N PRO A 101 20.36 -5.46 -2.41
CA PRO A 101 19.36 -6.53 -2.42
C PRO A 101 18.25 -6.33 -1.38
N GLN A 102 18.58 -5.84 -0.18
CA GLN A 102 17.61 -5.70 0.90
C GLN A 102 16.65 -4.55 0.62
N LEU A 103 17.19 -3.37 0.27
CA LEU A 103 16.39 -2.21 -0.07
C LEU A 103 15.53 -2.46 -1.32
N TYR A 104 16.10 -3.12 -2.33
CA TYR A 104 15.38 -3.49 -3.55
C TYR A 104 14.19 -4.40 -3.25
N ASN A 105 14.43 -5.51 -2.52
CA ASN A 105 13.37 -6.44 -2.16
C ASN A 105 12.29 -5.79 -1.30
N GLN A 106 12.68 -4.96 -0.35
CA GLN A 106 11.72 -4.30 0.53
C GLN A 106 10.86 -3.29 -0.24
N LEU A 107 11.45 -2.48 -1.13
CA LEU A 107 10.70 -1.60 -2.01
C LEU A 107 9.70 -2.37 -2.89
N LEU A 108 10.09 -3.53 -3.43
CA LEU A 108 9.19 -4.39 -4.19
C LEU A 108 8.02 -4.91 -3.34
N ILE A 109 8.29 -5.41 -2.13
CA ILE A 109 7.26 -5.92 -1.24
C ILE A 109 6.25 -4.81 -0.89
N PHE A 110 6.75 -3.63 -0.52
CA PHE A 110 5.88 -2.49 -0.21
C PHE A 110 5.09 -1.99 -1.42
N ASP A 111 5.66 -2.05 -2.63
CA ASP A 111 4.92 -1.69 -3.84
C ASP A 111 3.84 -2.72 -4.17
N LEU A 112 4.10 -4.01 -3.99
CA LEU A 112 3.11 -5.07 -4.12
C LEU A 112 1.99 -4.93 -3.07
N MET A 113 2.33 -4.62 -1.82
CA MET A 113 1.35 -4.35 -0.77
C MET A 113 0.49 -3.13 -1.11
N ARG A 114 1.11 -2.03 -1.57
CA ARG A 114 0.42 -0.81 -2.00
C ARG A 114 -0.59 -1.11 -3.11
N LEU A 115 -0.17 -1.81 -4.17
CA LEU A 115 -1.02 -2.13 -5.32
C LEU A 115 -2.15 -3.09 -4.92
N THR A 116 -1.84 -4.12 -4.13
CA THR A 116 -2.86 -5.08 -3.65
C THR A 116 -3.91 -4.37 -2.79
N LEU A 117 -3.48 -3.49 -1.89
CA LEU A 117 -4.36 -2.69 -1.05
C LEU A 117 -5.21 -1.72 -1.89
N PHE A 118 -4.61 -1.06 -2.88
CA PHE A 118 -5.32 -0.17 -3.80
C PHE A 118 -6.44 -0.89 -4.54
N ASP A 119 -6.17 -2.08 -5.06
CA ASP A 119 -7.16 -2.92 -5.74
C ASP A 119 -8.30 -3.34 -4.80
N ILE A 120 -8.00 -3.76 -3.58
CA ILE A 120 -9.01 -4.08 -2.57
C ILE A 120 -9.93 -2.88 -2.33
N LEU A 121 -9.37 -1.67 -2.21
CA LEU A 121 -10.16 -0.46 -1.98
C LEU A 121 -11.07 -0.10 -3.15
N LEU A 122 -10.63 -0.33 -4.38
CA LEU A 122 -11.48 -0.16 -5.57
C LEU A 122 -12.69 -1.11 -5.55
N GLU A 123 -12.46 -2.37 -5.23
CA GLU A 123 -13.52 -3.39 -5.18
C GLU A 123 -14.49 -3.13 -4.02
N VAL A 124 -13.99 -2.81 -2.82
CA VAL A 124 -14.82 -2.45 -1.67
C VAL A 124 -15.68 -1.22 -1.97
N LYS A 125 -15.14 -0.23 -2.69
CA LYS A 125 -15.91 0.95 -3.11
C LYS A 125 -16.99 0.56 -4.13
N ALA A 126 -16.68 -0.30 -5.09
CA ALA A 126 -17.63 -0.77 -6.09
C ALA A 126 -18.78 -1.57 -5.45
N GLU A 127 -18.50 -2.44 -4.48
CA GLU A 127 -19.52 -3.18 -3.72
C GLU A 127 -20.47 -2.23 -2.96
N LYS A 128 -19.94 -1.17 -2.35
CA LYS A 128 -20.75 -0.17 -1.62
C LYS A 128 -21.65 0.67 -2.53
N ASN A 129 -21.26 0.84 -3.79
CA ASN A 129 -22.01 1.62 -4.79
C ASN A 129 -22.90 0.75 -5.68
N SER A 130 -22.94 -0.57 -5.47
CA SER A 130 -23.83 -1.45 -6.23
C SER A 130 -25.29 -1.25 -5.77
N PRO A 131 -26.25 -1.05 -6.70
CA PRO A 131 -27.64 -0.67 -6.40
C PRO A 131 -28.53 -1.79 -5.81
N VAL A 132 -27.98 -2.74 -5.05
CA VAL A 132 -28.73 -3.91 -4.53
C VAL A 132 -29.31 -3.67 -3.12
N ALA A 133 -29.42 -2.42 -2.66
CA ALA A 133 -29.93 -2.11 -1.31
C ALA A 133 -31.04 -1.04 -1.24
N GLU A 134 -31.77 -0.80 -2.32
CA GLU A 134 -33.01 -0.01 -2.30
C GLU A 134 -34.19 -0.77 -2.92
N VAL A 135 -34.50 -1.97 -2.41
CA VAL A 135 -35.84 -2.54 -2.60
C VAL A 135 -36.26 -3.20 -1.30
N SER A 136 -36.98 -2.47 -0.46
CA SER A 136 -38.09 -3.00 0.36
C SER A 136 -38.47 -2.02 1.46
N GLN A 137 -39.05 -0.86 1.11
CA GLN A 137 -40.08 -0.20 1.93
C GLN A 137 -40.99 0.63 1.01
N LEU A 138 -41.85 -0.06 0.24
CA LEU A 138 -43.11 0.54 -0.20
C LEU A 138 -44.18 0.09 0.80
N PRO A 139 -44.85 1.00 1.51
CA PRO A 139 -45.98 0.62 2.35
C PRO A 139 -47.10 0.12 1.44
N LEU A 140 -47.56 -1.11 1.68
CA LEU A 140 -48.81 -1.61 1.12
C LEU A 140 -49.94 -0.73 1.65
N ALA A 141 -50.35 0.24 0.85
CA ALA A 141 -51.68 0.82 0.92
C ALA A 141 -52.58 0.00 0.00
N ILE A 142 -53.54 -0.72 0.59
CA ILE A 142 -54.98 -0.78 0.30
C ILE A 142 -55.61 -1.72 1.33
#